data_AF-A0A2S6SWD4-F1
#
_entry.id   AF-A0A2S6SWD4-F1
#
_cell.length_a   1.000
_cell.length_b   1.000
_cell.length_c   1.000
_cell.angle_alpha   90.00
_cell.angle_beta   90.00
_cell.angle_gamma   90.00
#
_symmetry.space_group_name_H-M   'P 1'
#
loop_
_entity.id
_entity.type
_entity.pdbx_description
1 polymer ?
#
loop_
_entity_poly.entity_id
_entity_poly.type
_entity_poly.pdbx_seq_one_letter_code
_entity_poly.pdbx_strand_id
1 'polypeptide(L)' 'MAKKKNTNLSIQEIKSKLSDLKKEMLNFRFKKSSGQLENTSQIKKTRRLIASMNTKLSQKQGGDNA' A
#
# COMPACT_ATOMS: atom_id res chain seq x y z
N MET A 1 5.46 -21.80 0.23
CA MET A 1 5.65 -21.16 -1.09
C MET A 1 6.27 -19.78 -0.89
N ALA A 2 7.57 -19.65 -1.21
CA ALA A 2 8.36 -18.46 -0.99
C ALA A 2 7.84 -17.26 -1.80
N LYS A 3 7.27 -16.24 -1.12
CA LYS A 3 7.01 -14.93 -1.74
C LYS A 3 8.31 -14.14 -1.84
N LYS A 4 9.21 -14.57 -2.72
CA LYS A 4 10.29 -13.73 -3.23
C LYS A 4 9.71 -12.89 -4.37
N LYS A 5 9.25 -11.66 -4.10
CA LYS A 5 9.01 -10.70 -5.19
C LYS A 5 9.08 -9.25 -4.73
N ASN A 6 9.99 -8.52 -5.38
CA ASN A 6 10.28 -7.08 -5.30
C ASN A 6 11.08 -6.60 -4.09
N THR A 7 12.37 -6.99 -4.09
CA THR A 7 13.44 -6.30 -3.35
C THR A 7 13.97 -5.05 -4.05
N ASN A 8 13.63 -4.83 -5.34
CA ASN A 8 14.13 -3.70 -6.14
C ASN A 8 12.99 -2.87 -6.75
N LEU A 9 12.22 -2.16 -5.93
CA LEU A 9 11.38 -1.05 -6.42
C LEU A 9 12.13 0.26 -6.21
N SER A 10 12.13 1.14 -7.21
CA SER A 10 12.65 2.51 -7.07
C SER A 10 11.78 3.30 -6.08
N ILE A 11 12.36 4.31 -5.43
CA ILE A 11 11.64 5.23 -4.53
C ILE A 11 10.43 5.85 -5.25
N GLN A 12 10.59 6.21 -6.53
CA GLN A 12 9.51 6.76 -7.34
C GLN A 12 8.37 5.76 -7.57
N GLU A 13 8.68 4.51 -7.86
CA GLU A 13 7.68 3.45 -8.04
C GLU A 13 6.92 3.15 -6.75
N ILE A 14 7.60 3.20 -5.60
CA ILE A 14 6.96 3.04 -4.28
C ILE A 14 5.97 4.18 -4.04
N LYS A 15 6.38 5.43 -4.32
CA LYS A 15 5.50 6.61 -4.20
C LYS A 15 4.29 6.52 -5.15
N SER A 16 4.51 6.08 -6.39
CA SER A 16 3.43 5.87 -7.37
C SER A 16 2.42 4.84 -6.87
N LYS A 17 2.89 3.67 -6.43
CA LYS A 17 2.02 2.61 -5.86
C LYS A 17 1.28 3.07 -4.60
N LEU A 18 1.91 3.87 -3.75
CA LEU A 18 1.24 4.47 -2.59
C LEU A 18 0.10 5.40 -3.01
N SER A 19 0.26 6.17 -4.08
CA SER A 19 -0.81 7.02 -4.63
C SER A 19 -2.00 6.17 -5.09
N ASP A 20 -1.73 5.10 -5.82
CA ASP A 20 -2.79 4.20 -6.33
C ASP A 20 -3.53 3.48 -5.20
N LEU A 21 -2.80 2.95 -4.20
CA LEU A 21 -3.40 2.30 -3.04
C LEU A 21 -4.25 3.27 -2.21
N LYS A 22 -3.87 4.56 -2.14
CA LYS A 22 -4.67 5.59 -1.47
C LYS A 22 -5.96 5.91 -2.24
N LYS A 23 -5.91 5.95 -3.58
CA LYS A 23 -7.12 6.09 -4.42
C LYS A 23 -8.05 4.88 -4.24
N GLU A 24 -7.49 3.68 -4.21
CA GLU A 24 -8.25 2.45 -3.96
C GLU A 24 -8.92 2.48 -2.57
N MET A 25 -8.19 2.92 -1.54
CA MET A 25 -8.74 3.11 -0.20
C MET A 25 -9.88 4.14 -0.18
N LEU A 26 -9.77 5.22 -0.96
CA LEU A 26 -10.84 6.20 -1.11
C LEU A 26 -12.08 5.58 -1.76
N ASN A 27 -11.90 4.79 -2.81
CA ASN A 27 -13.00 4.03 -3.44
C ASN A 27 -13.68 3.09 -2.44
N PHE A 28 -12.92 2.39 -1.59
CA PHE A 28 -13.52 1.58 -0.53
C PHE A 28 -14.29 2.41 0.50
N ARG A 29 -13.84 3.62 0.83
CA ARG A 29 -14.59 4.53 1.72
C ARG A 29 -15.91 4.96 1.10
N PHE A 30 -15.91 5.30 -0.20
CA PHE A 30 -17.12 5.63 -0.94
C PHE A 30 -18.09 4.44 -0.99
N LYS A 31 -17.61 3.26 -1.39
CA LYS A 31 -18.41 2.02 -1.42
C LYS A 31 -18.96 1.66 -0.04
N LYS A 32 -18.18 1.87 1.02
CA LYS A 32 -18.63 1.66 2.40
C LYS A 32 -19.75 2.63 2.78
N SER A 33 -19.62 3.90 2.41
CA SER A 33 -20.63 4.92 2.69
C SER A 33 -21.90 4.74 1.87
N SER A 34 -21.80 4.21 0.63
CA SER A 34 -22.95 3.91 -0.22
C SER A 34 -23.64 2.58 0.13
N GLY A 35 -23.10 1.80 1.06
CA GLY A 35 -23.60 0.48 1.42
C GLY A 35 -23.32 -0.63 0.38
N GLN A 36 -22.59 -0.33 -0.69
CA GLN A 36 -22.27 -1.27 -1.79
C GLN A 36 -20.96 -2.03 -1.56
N LEU A 37 -20.45 -2.07 -0.33
CA LEU A 37 -19.19 -2.74 -0.02
C LEU A 37 -19.41 -4.22 0.28
N GLU A 38 -19.19 -5.06 -0.73
CA GLU A 38 -19.34 -6.52 -0.60
C GLU A 38 -18.20 -7.17 0.20
N ASN A 39 -16.96 -6.66 0.09
CA ASN A 39 -15.78 -7.30 0.68
C ASN A 39 -14.95 -6.37 1.56
N THR A 40 -15.23 -6.39 2.87
CA THR A 40 -14.50 -5.64 3.89
C THR A 40 -13.07 -6.13 4.12
N SER A 41 -12.76 -7.38 3.76
CA SER A 41 -11.41 -7.94 3.89
C SER A 41 -10.41 -7.25 2.96
N GLN A 42 -10.86 -6.73 1.81
CA GLN A 42 -10.01 -5.96 0.90
C GLN A 42 -9.48 -4.70 1.57
N ILE A 43 -10.29 -3.99 2.36
CA ILE A 43 -9.85 -2.81 3.13
C ILE A 43 -8.65 -3.14 4.03
N LYS A 44 -8.72 -4.27 4.75
CA LYS A 44 -7.63 -4.72 5.64
C LYS A 44 -6.37 -5.06 4.84
N LYS A 45 -6.52 -5.69 3.67
CA LYS A 45 -5.40 -6.00 2.75
C LYS A 45 -4.74 -4.72 2.23
N THR A 46 -5.52 -3.79 1.69
CA THR A 46 -5.02 -2.51 1.15
C THR A 46 -4.34 -1.68 2.23
N ARG A 47 -4.88 -1.63 3.45
CA ARG A 47 -4.22 -0.97 4.60
C ARG A 47 -2.86 -1.58 4.93
N ARG A 48 -2.76 -2.92 4.95
CA ARG A 48 -1.48 -3.62 5.16
C ARG A 48 -0.49 -3.33 4.05
N LEU A 49 -0.94 -3.31 2.79
CA LEU A 49 -0.08 -2.97 1.64
C LEU A 49 0.48 -1.54 1.76
N ILE A 50 -0.36 -0.56 2.12
CA ILE A 50 0.10 0.83 2.35
C ILE A 50 1.17 0.87 3.44
N ALA A 51 0.92 0.22 4.59
CA ALA A 51 1.89 0.16 5.68
C ALA A 51 3.22 -0.48 5.22
N SER A 52 3.17 -1.61 4.52
CA SER A 52 4.38 -2.27 4.01
C SER A 52 5.16 -1.42 3.00
N MET A 53 4.47 -0.65 2.15
CA MET A 53 5.12 0.26 1.21
C MET A 53 5.78 1.44 1.93
N ASN A 54 5.14 2.00 2.96
CA ASN A 54 5.74 3.04 3.80
C ASN A 54 6.98 2.52 4.55
N THR A 55 6.94 1.31 5.09
CA THR A 55 8.12 0.70 5.72
C THR A 55 9.27 0.54 4.73
N LYS A 56 9.00 0.06 3.50
CA LYS A 56 10.02 -0.04 2.45
C LYS A 56 10.59 1.31 2.03
N LEU A 57 9.75 2.34 1.97
CA LEU A 57 10.18 3.71 1.69
C LEU A 57 11.10 4.21 2.81
N SER A 58 10.71 4.02 4.07
CA SER A 58 11.52 4.38 5.23
C SER A 58 12.84 3.62 5.30
N GLN A 59 12.87 2.34 4.93
CA GLN A 59 14.11 1.55 4.86
C GLN A 59 15.05 2.06 3.76
N LYS A 60 14.51 2.52 2.63
CA LYS A 60 15.29 3.11 1.54
C LYS A 60 15.78 4.53 1.84
N GLN A 61 15.05 5.29 2.66
CA GLN A 61 15.41 6.66 3.03
C GLN A 61 16.27 6.73 4.31
N GLY A 62 16.06 5.80 5.24
CA GLY A 62 16.76 5.73 6.54
C GLY A 62 18.05 4.90 6.50
N GLY A 63 18.40 4.31 5.34
CA GLY A 63 19.74 3.75 5.11
C GLY A 63 20.84 4.81 5.01
N ASP A 64 20.49 6.09 5.02
CA ASP A 64 21.42 7.23 5.02
C ASP A 64 21.61 7.85 6.42
N ASN A 65 21.04 7.25 7.49
CA ASN A 65 21.23 7.69 8.88
C ASN A 65 21.92 6.59 9.71
N ALA A 66 23.08 6.13 9.26
CA ALA A 66 24.02 5.31 10.04
C ALA A 66 25.43 5.87 9.89
#